data_AF-A0A954J8T3-F1
#
_entry.id   AF-A0A954J8T3-F1
#
_cell.length_a   1.000
_cell.length_b   1.000
_cell.length_c   1.000
_cell.angle_alpha   90.00
_cell.angle_beta   90.00
_cell.angle_gamma   90.00
#
_symmetry.space_group_name_H-M   'P 1'
#
loop_
_entity.id
_entity.type
_entity.pdbx_description
1 polymer ?
#
loop_
_entity_poly.entity_id
_entity_poly.type
_entity_poly.pdbx_seq_one_letter_code
_entity_poly.pdbx_strand_id
1 'polypeptide(L)'
;MLRLIAWFCLALQLSLVSVQAQTREEKVQADREKVLREAFWIYNDLQAGFAEARKTGKPLLVVLRCIPCIECVKLDDELVDRDPTIRPLLEKFVCVRIVSTNGLDLSTFQYDTDQSFAVFLLNADGTIYGRFGTRSHRTEWYEDVSLEGLARALERGLEWHARYPANRDRLAGKTGQPLEFASPEKYPTLRDKYADSVDFSRNVVKACIHCHQIGDARREHYRLQNEAIPERLFFPYPHPKNLGLVLDPKQCATVEEVQADSVAARAGFRPGDEILSLAEQPLLSIADVQWVLDGFDPRGGKLPVVIRRDGIEQSLTVSLPAGWRQGGDLNWRASTWGLRRMFLGGMKLEPLSEEQRRERNLPGHGMALRIEHLGQYGPHAVAKQAGFAANDILIAFDGRTDLTTEAEILWHANNALRSGDKATISYLRNGKIETRKLPIQN
;
A
#
# COMPACT_ATOMS: atom_id res chain seq x y z
N MET A 1 71.19 -35.42 26.10
CA MET A 1 70.53 -34.11 26.32
C MET A 1 69.61 -33.84 25.13
N LEU A 2 68.31 -34.02 25.26
CA LEU A 2 67.29 -33.20 24.59
C LEU A 2 65.91 -33.52 25.22
N ARG A 3 65.18 -32.45 25.52
CA ARG A 3 63.94 -32.41 26.32
C ARG A 3 62.74 -32.86 25.50
N LEU A 4 61.81 -33.61 26.10
CA LEU A 4 60.44 -33.76 25.62
C LEU A 4 59.50 -33.06 26.61
N ILE A 5 59.06 -31.86 26.23
CA ILE A 5 58.01 -31.09 26.89
C ILE A 5 56.71 -31.44 26.16
N ALA A 6 55.78 -32.13 26.82
CA ALA A 6 54.43 -32.32 26.32
C ALA A 6 53.62 -31.03 26.55
N TRP A 7 53.25 -30.35 25.47
CA TRP A 7 52.30 -29.24 25.49
C TRP A 7 50.87 -29.79 25.44
N PHE A 8 50.07 -29.44 26.45
CA PHE A 8 48.63 -29.69 26.50
C PHE A 8 47.93 -28.60 25.68
N CYS A 9 47.53 -28.91 24.44
CA CYS A 9 46.66 -28.01 23.66
C CYS A 9 45.20 -28.24 24.08
N LEU A 10 44.69 -27.35 24.93
CA LEU A 10 43.27 -27.25 25.26
C LEU A 10 42.54 -26.66 24.04
N ALA A 11 41.86 -27.50 23.27
CA ALA A 11 41.00 -27.07 22.17
C ALA A 11 39.69 -26.49 22.74
N LEU A 12 39.56 -25.17 22.70
CA LEU A 12 38.31 -24.47 23.00
C LEU A 12 37.33 -24.71 21.84
N GLN A 13 36.42 -25.68 21.98
CA GLN A 13 35.30 -25.85 21.05
C GLN A 13 34.29 -24.72 21.26
N LEU A 14 34.38 -23.68 20.43
CA LEU A 14 33.31 -22.71 20.25
C LEU A 14 32.15 -23.41 19.52
N SER A 15 31.14 -23.82 20.29
CA SER A 15 29.85 -24.23 19.74
C SER A 15 29.18 -23.03 19.09
N LEU A 16 29.26 -22.95 17.76
CA LEU A 16 28.42 -22.05 16.95
C LEU A 16 26.97 -22.51 17.10
N VAL A 17 26.22 -21.85 17.98
CA VAL A 17 24.76 -21.98 18.02
C VAL A 17 24.22 -21.26 16.79
N SER A 18 23.81 -22.01 15.77
CA SER A 18 23.03 -21.46 14.66
C SER A 18 21.66 -21.05 15.19
N VAL A 19 21.42 -19.75 15.37
CA VAL A 19 20.09 -19.20 15.64
C VAL A 19 19.24 -19.45 14.39
N GLN A 20 18.38 -20.48 14.44
CA GLN A 20 17.43 -20.74 13.38
C GLN A 20 16.36 -19.63 13.38
N ALA A 21 16.16 -18.97 12.24
CA ALA A 21 15.16 -17.92 12.11
C ALA A 21 13.75 -18.50 12.33
N GLN A 22 12.95 -17.81 13.16
CA GLN A 22 11.56 -18.21 13.41
C GLN A 22 10.77 -18.28 12.11
N THR A 23 9.97 -19.34 11.99
CA THR A 23 8.95 -19.51 10.96
C THR A 23 7.87 -18.44 11.10
N ARG A 24 7.09 -18.23 10.04
CA ARG A 24 5.98 -17.28 10.07
C ARG A 24 4.91 -17.67 11.09
N GLU A 25 4.61 -18.96 11.21
CA GLU A 25 3.62 -19.48 12.17
C GLU A 25 4.07 -19.16 13.61
N GLU A 26 5.33 -19.44 13.95
CA GLU A 26 5.90 -19.12 15.27
C GLU A 26 5.82 -17.62 15.59
N LYS A 27 6.07 -16.75 14.60
CA LYS A 27 5.95 -15.29 14.78
C LYS A 27 4.52 -14.85 15.08
N VAL A 28 3.53 -15.43 14.39
CA VAL A 28 2.11 -15.12 14.64
C VAL A 28 1.68 -15.59 16.02
N GLN A 29 2.10 -16.78 16.44
CA GLN A 29 1.78 -17.29 17.77
C GLN A 29 2.44 -16.45 18.87
N ALA A 30 3.73 -16.11 18.72
CA ALA A 30 4.45 -15.28 19.67
C ALA A 30 3.82 -13.88 19.82
N ASP A 31 3.39 -13.26 18.71
CA ASP A 31 2.67 -11.98 18.72
C ASP A 31 1.37 -12.09 19.52
N ARG A 32 0.56 -13.12 19.22
CA ARG A 32 -0.70 -13.38 19.91
C ARG A 32 -0.51 -13.59 21.41
N GLU A 33 0.41 -14.47 21.80
CA GLU A 33 0.69 -14.77 23.21
C GLU A 33 1.15 -13.52 23.97
N LYS A 34 2.01 -12.70 23.34
CA LYS A 34 2.46 -11.44 23.92
C LYS A 34 1.31 -10.47 24.14
N VAL A 35 0.52 -10.21 23.10
CA VAL A 35 -0.59 -9.26 23.17
C VAL A 35 -1.63 -9.68 24.20
N LEU A 36 -1.99 -10.96 24.23
CA LEU A 36 -2.96 -11.48 25.20
C LEU A 36 -2.45 -11.43 26.64
N ARG A 37 -1.14 -11.63 26.86
CA ARG A 37 -0.52 -11.54 28.19
C ARG A 37 -0.48 -10.09 28.70
N GLU A 38 -0.18 -9.14 27.83
CA GLU A 38 -0.12 -7.72 28.18
C GLU A 38 -1.51 -7.10 28.40
N ALA A 39 -2.56 -7.71 27.82
CA ALA A 39 -3.97 -7.35 28.00
C ALA A 39 -4.31 -5.88 27.70
N PHE A 40 -3.47 -5.20 26.91
CA PHE A 40 -3.68 -3.82 26.50
C PHE A 40 -4.45 -3.70 25.17
N TRP A 41 -4.17 -4.61 24.24
CA TRP A 41 -4.81 -4.65 22.93
C TRP A 41 -5.84 -5.78 22.87
N ILE A 42 -7.00 -5.48 22.28
CA ILE A 42 -7.97 -6.50 21.88
C ILE A 42 -7.44 -7.15 20.60
N TYR A 43 -7.22 -8.46 20.64
CA TYR A 43 -6.54 -9.19 19.57
C TYR A 43 -7.53 -9.84 18.60
N ASN A 44 -7.53 -9.36 17.35
CA ASN A 44 -8.29 -9.86 16.21
C ASN A 44 -9.80 -10.02 16.46
N ASP A 45 -10.38 -9.15 17.29
CA ASP A 45 -11.80 -9.13 17.66
C ASP A 45 -12.35 -7.69 17.59
N LEU A 46 -12.83 -7.30 16.41
CA LEU A 46 -13.43 -5.98 16.20
C LEU A 46 -14.72 -5.80 17.01
N GLN A 47 -15.51 -6.86 17.16
CA GLN A 47 -16.80 -6.77 17.85
C GLN A 47 -16.62 -6.45 19.34
N ALA A 48 -15.66 -7.12 19.99
CA ALA A 48 -15.27 -6.81 21.36
C ALA A 48 -14.73 -5.38 21.48
N GLY A 49 -13.93 -4.92 20.51
CA GLY A 49 -13.46 -3.53 20.44
C GLY A 49 -14.59 -2.51 20.44
N PHE A 50 -15.57 -2.68 19.56
CA PHE A 50 -16.73 -1.79 19.50
C PHE A 50 -17.59 -1.86 20.77
N ALA A 51 -17.75 -3.05 21.36
CA ALA A 51 -18.49 -3.21 22.61
C ALA A 51 -17.79 -2.48 23.78
N GLU A 52 -16.47 -2.62 23.92
CA GLU A 52 -15.71 -1.95 24.97
C GLU A 52 -15.67 -0.42 24.77
N ALA A 53 -15.60 0.05 23.52
CA ALA A 53 -15.68 1.48 23.21
C ALA A 53 -17.04 2.08 23.61
N ARG A 54 -18.15 1.38 23.31
CA ARG A 54 -19.49 1.81 23.77
C ARG A 54 -19.60 1.84 25.29
N LYS A 55 -19.03 0.85 25.96
CA LYS A 55 -19.06 0.73 27.43
C LYS A 55 -18.23 1.82 28.12
N THR A 56 -17.05 2.13 27.59
CA THR A 56 -16.11 3.08 28.21
C THR A 56 -16.29 4.52 27.76
N GLY A 57 -16.97 4.73 26.62
CA GLY A 57 -17.07 6.02 25.96
C GLY A 57 -15.78 6.46 25.27
N LYS A 58 -14.73 5.62 25.24
CA LYS A 58 -13.47 5.95 24.55
C LYS A 58 -13.58 5.75 23.03
N PRO A 59 -12.83 6.50 22.21
CA PRO A 59 -12.68 6.19 20.79
C PRO A 59 -11.97 4.85 20.57
N LEU A 60 -12.19 4.22 19.42
CA LEU A 60 -11.39 3.08 18.98
C LEU A 60 -10.14 3.54 18.24
N LEU A 61 -9.05 2.81 18.47
CA LEU A 61 -7.89 2.77 17.61
C LEU A 61 -7.74 1.35 17.06
N VAL A 62 -7.99 1.16 15.77
CA VAL A 62 -7.89 -0.13 15.09
C VAL A 62 -6.62 -0.15 14.24
N VAL A 63 -5.71 -1.08 14.52
CA VAL A 63 -4.47 -1.29 13.77
C VAL A 63 -4.60 -2.56 12.93
N LEU A 64 -4.53 -2.43 11.61
CA LEU A 64 -4.47 -3.53 10.64
C LEU A 64 -3.01 -3.81 10.32
N ARG A 65 -2.48 -4.99 10.69
CA ARG A 65 -1.07 -5.35 10.49
C ARG A 65 -0.89 -6.83 10.19
N CYS A 66 -0.36 -7.17 9.02
CA CYS A 66 0.03 -8.55 8.71
C CYS A 66 1.34 -8.93 9.43
N ILE A 67 1.47 -10.19 9.87
CA ILE A 67 2.66 -10.71 10.54
C ILE A 67 3.43 -11.68 9.62
N PRO A 68 4.77 -11.54 9.49
CA PRO A 68 5.57 -10.40 9.95
C PRO A 68 5.37 -9.18 9.04
N CYS A 69 5.31 -7.97 9.60
CA CYS A 69 5.52 -6.76 8.80
C CYS A 69 7.02 -6.43 8.80
N ILE A 70 7.74 -6.90 7.77
CA ILE A 70 9.16 -6.55 7.58
C ILE A 70 9.29 -5.09 7.13
N GLU A 71 8.30 -4.55 6.42
CA GLU A 71 8.36 -3.22 5.81
C GLU A 71 7.91 -2.09 6.77
N CYS A 72 7.59 -2.38 8.04
CA CYS A 72 7.03 -1.42 9.02
C CYS A 72 7.92 -1.20 10.27
N VAL A 73 9.23 -1.48 10.21
CA VAL A 73 10.10 -1.70 11.39
C VAL A 73 10.08 -0.60 12.46
N LYS A 74 9.80 0.69 12.13
CA LYS A 74 9.74 1.75 13.16
C LYS A 74 8.35 2.07 13.72
N LEU A 75 7.28 1.56 13.10
CA LEU A 75 5.96 1.50 13.73
C LEU A 75 5.73 0.13 14.36
N ASP A 76 6.82 -0.58 14.68
CA ASP A 76 6.73 -1.83 15.40
C ASP A 76 6.11 -1.58 16.78
N ASP A 77 5.26 -2.51 17.23
CA ASP A 77 4.43 -2.30 18.41
C ASP A 77 5.31 -2.13 19.65
N GLU A 78 6.50 -2.72 19.69
CA GLU A 78 7.43 -2.49 20.80
C GLU A 78 7.91 -1.05 20.90
N LEU A 79 8.10 -0.38 19.77
CA LEU A 79 8.49 1.03 19.74
C LEU A 79 7.28 1.90 20.09
N VAL A 80 6.12 1.60 19.53
CA VAL A 80 4.88 2.37 19.74
C VAL A 80 4.36 2.23 21.19
N ASP A 81 4.32 1.01 21.73
CA ASP A 81 3.77 0.72 23.06
C ASP A 81 4.68 1.21 24.20
N ARG A 82 5.97 1.43 23.92
CA ARG A 82 6.95 1.91 24.90
C ARG A 82 7.33 3.38 24.71
N ASP A 83 6.86 4.02 23.64
CA ASP A 83 7.14 5.43 23.40
C ASP A 83 6.45 6.30 24.47
N PRO A 84 7.21 7.16 25.18
CA PRO A 84 6.69 7.93 26.31
C PRO A 84 5.66 8.99 25.91
N THR A 85 5.58 9.35 24.62
CA THR A 85 4.60 10.31 24.09
C THR A 85 3.35 9.59 23.60
N ILE A 86 3.51 8.48 22.89
CA ILE A 86 2.38 7.74 22.28
C ILE A 86 1.64 6.89 23.31
N ARG A 87 2.33 6.21 24.22
CA ARG A 87 1.69 5.30 25.18
C ARG A 87 0.57 5.98 26.01
N PRO A 88 0.77 7.17 26.60
CA PRO A 88 -0.30 7.88 27.31
C PRO A 88 -1.49 8.28 26.41
N LEU A 89 -1.26 8.46 25.11
CA LEU A 89 -2.33 8.72 24.15
C LEU A 89 -3.12 7.44 23.87
N LEU A 90 -2.44 6.30 23.65
CA LEU A 90 -3.08 5.00 23.42
C LEU A 90 -4.01 4.59 24.57
N GLU A 91 -3.66 4.90 25.82
CA GLU A 91 -4.50 4.62 27.00
C GLU A 91 -5.87 5.32 26.97
N LYS A 92 -6.01 6.36 26.14
CA LYS A 92 -7.27 7.08 25.92
C LYS A 92 -8.14 6.45 24.82
N PHE A 93 -7.66 5.39 24.16
CA PHE A 93 -8.40 4.63 23.15
C PHE A 93 -8.72 3.22 23.65
N VAL A 94 -9.75 2.61 23.06
CA VAL A 94 -9.86 1.15 22.99
C VAL A 94 -9.02 0.68 21.82
N CYS A 95 -7.90 0.03 22.13
CA CYS A 95 -6.91 -0.40 21.15
C CYS A 95 -7.24 -1.80 20.64
N VAL A 96 -7.41 -1.95 19.32
CA VAL A 96 -7.74 -3.22 18.66
C VAL A 96 -6.68 -3.52 17.60
N ARG A 97 -6.11 -4.73 17.66
CA ARG A 97 -5.10 -5.20 16.72
C ARG A 97 -5.70 -6.26 15.80
N ILE A 98 -5.75 -6.01 14.51
CA ILE A 98 -6.27 -6.92 13.50
C ILE A 98 -5.11 -7.45 12.65
N VAL A 99 -4.89 -8.76 12.71
CA VAL A 99 -3.73 -9.42 12.08
C VAL A 99 -4.11 -10.30 10.88
N SER A 100 -5.42 -10.44 10.68
CA SER A 100 -6.05 -11.17 9.58
C SER A 100 -7.20 -10.34 9.05
N THR A 101 -7.39 -10.35 7.73
CA THR A 101 -8.51 -9.63 7.09
C THR A 101 -9.73 -10.53 6.83
N ASN A 102 -9.73 -11.77 7.33
CA ASN A 102 -10.90 -12.64 7.28
C ASN A 102 -12.08 -11.96 7.99
N GLY A 103 -13.24 -11.89 7.32
CA GLY A 103 -14.44 -11.25 7.88
C GLY A 103 -14.33 -9.75 8.09
N LEU A 104 -13.26 -9.10 7.61
CA LEU A 104 -13.09 -7.65 7.74
C LEU A 104 -14.23 -6.90 7.03
N ASP A 105 -14.85 -5.95 7.72
CA ASP A 105 -15.90 -5.12 7.14
C ASP A 105 -15.32 -4.10 6.14
N LEU A 106 -15.50 -4.38 4.85
CA LEU A 106 -15.01 -3.53 3.77
C LEU A 106 -15.87 -2.28 3.54
N SER A 107 -17.02 -2.13 4.20
CA SER A 107 -17.75 -0.87 4.21
C SER A 107 -17.09 0.17 5.11
N THR A 108 -16.44 -0.28 6.20
CA THR A 108 -15.72 0.58 7.15
C THR A 108 -14.23 0.69 6.82
N PHE A 109 -13.55 -0.44 6.63
CA PHE A 109 -12.09 -0.50 6.52
C PHE A 109 -11.62 -0.47 5.08
N GLN A 110 -11.71 0.71 4.46
CA GLN A 110 -11.16 0.97 3.13
C GLN A 110 -9.85 1.77 3.25
N TYR A 111 -8.77 1.15 2.78
CA TYR A 111 -7.40 1.67 2.80
C TYR A 111 -6.59 1.09 1.63
N ASP A 112 -5.37 1.58 1.43
CA ASP A 112 -4.45 1.04 0.44
C ASP A 112 -4.00 -0.37 0.84
N THR A 113 -4.58 -1.38 0.19
CA THR A 113 -4.31 -2.79 0.49
C THR A 113 -2.90 -3.25 0.11
N ASP A 114 -2.15 -2.44 -0.65
CA ASP A 114 -0.71 -2.66 -0.87
C ASP A 114 0.14 -2.27 0.36
N GLN A 115 -0.48 -1.66 1.37
CA GLN A 115 0.13 -1.39 2.66
C GLN A 115 -0.07 -2.58 3.61
N SER A 116 0.99 -2.97 4.29
CA SER A 116 0.97 -3.99 5.34
C SER A 116 0.62 -3.43 6.73
N PHE A 117 0.39 -2.12 6.83
CA PHE A 117 0.03 -1.40 8.04
C PHE A 117 -0.97 -0.27 7.73
N ALA A 118 -2.07 -0.22 8.46
CA ALA A 118 -3.02 0.88 8.45
C ALA A 118 -3.64 1.05 9.83
N VAL A 119 -3.95 2.29 10.21
CA VAL A 119 -4.59 2.64 11.48
C VAL A 119 -5.86 3.41 11.19
N PHE A 120 -6.93 3.09 11.93
CA PHE A 120 -8.19 3.81 11.90
C PHE A 120 -8.51 4.32 13.30
N LEU A 121 -8.87 5.59 13.40
CA LEU A 121 -9.41 6.20 14.61
C LEU A 121 -10.92 6.37 14.40
N LEU A 122 -11.73 5.83 15.30
CA LEU A 122 -13.18 5.74 15.10
C LEU A 122 -13.96 6.08 16.39
N ASN A 123 -15.20 6.54 16.22
CA ASN A 123 -16.20 6.49 17.28
C ASN A 123 -16.78 5.05 17.42
N ALA A 124 -17.38 4.76 18.57
CA ALA A 124 -18.01 3.48 18.86
C ALA A 124 -19.26 3.17 18.01
N ASP A 125 -19.80 4.17 17.30
CA ASP A 125 -20.87 4.02 16.29
C ASP A 125 -20.37 3.77 14.87
N GLY A 126 -19.04 3.69 14.66
CA GLY A 126 -18.42 3.45 13.35
C GLY A 126 -18.04 4.73 12.60
N THR A 127 -18.33 5.93 13.11
CA THR A 127 -17.89 7.18 12.49
C THR A 127 -16.36 7.26 12.47
N ILE A 128 -15.76 7.37 11.29
CA ILE A 128 -14.31 7.46 11.12
C ILE A 128 -13.85 8.88 11.46
N TYR A 129 -12.92 9.01 12.39
CA TYR A 129 -12.17 10.24 12.62
C TYR A 129 -11.08 10.38 11.56
N GLY A 130 -10.26 9.37 11.35
CA GLY A 130 -9.27 9.43 10.29
C GLY A 130 -8.45 8.16 10.17
N ARG A 131 -7.62 8.13 9.13
CA ARG A 131 -6.67 7.06 8.85
C ARG A 131 -5.25 7.51 9.14
N PHE A 132 -4.35 6.57 9.40
CA PHE A 132 -2.91 6.78 9.47
C PHE A 132 -2.17 5.53 8.94
N GLY A 133 -0.93 5.70 8.50
CA GLY A 133 -0.13 4.61 7.95
C GLY A 133 -0.18 4.60 6.43
N THR A 134 0.92 5.03 5.81
CA THR A 134 1.10 4.98 4.36
C THR A 134 2.57 4.92 3.98
N ARG A 135 2.85 4.73 2.69
CA ARG A 135 4.17 4.88 2.07
C ARG A 135 4.05 5.16 0.57
N SER A 136 5.09 5.77 0.03
CA SER A 136 5.32 6.06 -1.39
C SER A 136 6.44 5.22 -1.99
N HIS A 137 7.17 4.45 -1.17
CA HIS A 137 8.25 3.58 -1.60
C HIS A 137 8.30 2.29 -0.77
N ARG A 138 8.92 1.24 -1.31
CA ARG A 138 9.00 -0.06 -0.61
C ARG A 138 9.84 0.03 0.66
N THR A 139 11.02 0.66 0.57
CA THR A 139 12.04 0.66 1.63
C THR A 139 12.24 2.01 2.31
N GLU A 140 11.79 3.10 1.67
CA GLU A 140 11.99 4.49 2.13
C GLU A 140 10.70 5.04 2.73
N TRP A 141 10.23 4.38 3.79
CA TRP A 141 8.95 4.68 4.44
C TRP A 141 9.02 5.93 5.35
N TYR A 142 10.22 6.37 5.73
CA TYR A 142 10.43 7.47 6.67
C TYR A 142 9.99 8.84 6.14
N GLU A 143 9.76 8.95 4.83
CA GLU A 143 9.24 10.15 4.19
C GLU A 143 7.74 10.33 4.41
N ASP A 144 7.01 9.27 4.78
CA ASP A 144 5.54 9.29 4.77
C ASP A 144 4.91 8.97 6.13
N VAL A 145 5.68 8.41 7.08
CA VAL A 145 5.20 8.14 8.46
C VAL A 145 6.29 8.33 9.51
N SER A 146 5.89 8.77 10.72
CA SER A 146 6.75 8.89 11.89
C SER A 146 5.98 8.63 13.20
N LEU A 147 6.69 8.41 14.30
CA LEU A 147 6.07 8.28 15.64
C LEU A 147 5.46 9.62 16.09
N GLU A 148 6.12 10.73 15.78
CA GLU A 148 5.62 12.07 16.04
C GLU A 148 4.33 12.35 15.28
N GLY A 149 4.27 11.97 14.00
CA GLY A 149 3.07 12.08 13.17
C GLY A 149 1.93 11.20 13.70
N LEU A 150 2.24 10.00 14.19
CA LEU A 150 1.24 9.15 14.87
C LEU A 150 0.71 9.85 16.13
N ALA A 151 1.58 10.40 16.98
CA ALA A 151 1.15 11.15 18.17
C ALA A 151 0.22 12.32 17.80
N ARG A 152 0.55 13.11 16.77
CA ARG A 152 -0.32 14.19 16.27
C ARG A 152 -1.68 13.68 15.78
N ALA A 153 -1.69 12.57 15.05
CA ALA A 153 -2.91 11.91 14.60
C ALA A 153 -3.79 11.46 15.78
N LEU A 154 -3.20 10.88 16.83
CA LEU A 154 -3.89 10.48 18.06
C LEU A 154 -4.48 11.67 18.81
N GLU A 155 -3.69 12.74 18.99
CA GLU A 155 -4.13 13.99 19.61
C GLU A 155 -5.35 14.57 18.89
N ARG A 156 -5.26 14.72 17.56
CA ARG A 156 -6.35 15.25 16.73
C ARG A 156 -7.59 14.36 16.77
N GLY A 157 -7.42 13.04 16.77
CA GLY A 157 -8.52 12.09 16.94
C GLY A 157 -9.25 12.25 18.28
N LEU A 158 -8.51 12.46 19.37
CA LEU A 158 -9.09 12.74 20.70
C LEU A 158 -9.81 14.10 20.73
N GLU A 159 -9.25 15.13 20.10
CA GLU A 159 -9.91 16.44 19.97
C GLU A 159 -11.26 16.33 19.22
N TRP A 160 -11.30 15.55 18.14
CA TRP A 160 -12.54 15.32 17.40
C TRP A 160 -13.53 14.47 18.18
N HIS A 161 -13.04 13.46 18.92
CA HIS A 161 -13.89 12.67 19.78
C HIS A 161 -14.53 13.49 20.91
N ALA A 162 -13.78 14.41 21.53
CA ALA A 162 -14.30 15.29 22.57
C ALA A 162 -15.42 16.24 22.10
N ARG A 163 -15.51 16.49 20.78
CA ARG A 163 -16.56 17.32 20.16
C ARG A 163 -17.74 16.51 19.63
N TYR A 164 -17.69 15.18 19.72
CA TYR A 164 -18.73 14.31 19.19
C TYR A 164 -19.98 14.33 20.09
N PRO A 165 -21.22 14.36 19.55
CA PRO A 165 -21.59 14.24 18.13
C PRO A 165 -21.68 15.56 17.34
N ALA A 166 -21.31 16.71 17.90
CA ALA A 166 -21.50 18.02 17.26
C ALA A 166 -20.72 18.18 15.94
N ASN A 167 -19.69 17.38 15.70
CA ASN A 167 -18.90 17.34 14.46
C ASN A 167 -19.22 16.15 13.53
N ARG A 168 -20.25 15.34 13.84
CA ARG A 168 -20.57 14.11 13.10
C ARG A 168 -20.75 14.34 11.60
N ASP A 169 -21.52 15.35 11.22
CA ASP A 169 -21.84 15.62 9.81
C ASP A 169 -20.59 15.99 9.00
N ARG A 170 -19.61 16.65 9.63
CA ARG A 170 -18.32 16.98 8.99
C ARG A 170 -17.45 15.75 8.72
N LEU A 171 -17.72 14.63 9.38
CA LEU A 171 -16.97 13.38 9.26
C LEU A 171 -17.68 12.35 8.36
N ALA A 172 -18.91 12.62 7.93
CA ALA A 172 -19.74 11.64 7.22
C ALA A 172 -19.10 11.14 5.91
N GLY A 173 -18.36 11.99 5.19
CA GLY A 173 -17.69 11.60 3.95
C GLY A 173 -16.37 10.83 4.14
N LYS A 174 -15.99 10.49 5.38
CA LYS A 174 -14.85 9.60 5.65
C LYS A 174 -15.16 8.13 5.44
N THR A 175 -16.45 7.78 5.30
CA THR A 175 -16.92 6.45 4.95
C THR A 175 -17.01 6.30 3.44
N GLY A 176 -16.48 5.19 2.91
CA GLY A 176 -16.46 4.90 1.48
C GLY A 176 -17.81 4.50 0.93
N GLN A 177 -17.92 4.52 -0.39
CA GLN A 177 -19.02 3.82 -1.06
C GLN A 177 -18.86 2.30 -0.86
N PRO A 178 -19.97 1.54 -0.83
CA PRO A 178 -19.90 0.09 -0.78
C PRO A 178 -19.01 -0.48 -1.89
N LEU A 179 -18.17 -1.45 -1.54
CA LEU A 179 -17.37 -2.21 -2.49
C LEU A 179 -18.19 -3.34 -3.12
N GLU A 180 -17.56 -4.09 -4.04
CA GLU A 180 -18.18 -5.19 -4.78
C GLU A 180 -18.69 -6.29 -3.85
N PHE A 181 -18.00 -6.52 -2.72
CA PHE A 181 -18.42 -7.40 -1.64
C PHE A 181 -18.15 -6.76 -0.28
N ALA A 182 -18.97 -7.09 0.71
CA ALA A 182 -18.89 -6.52 2.06
C ALA A 182 -17.68 -7.04 2.89
N SER A 183 -17.09 -8.18 2.52
CA SER A 183 -15.97 -8.79 3.24
C SER A 183 -15.07 -9.61 2.30
N PRO A 184 -13.76 -9.78 2.62
CA PRO A 184 -12.79 -10.37 1.69
C PRO A 184 -13.08 -11.81 1.26
N GLU A 185 -13.49 -12.68 2.18
CA GLU A 185 -13.80 -14.08 1.88
C GLU A 185 -14.99 -14.24 0.92
N LYS A 186 -15.77 -13.18 0.66
CA LYS A 186 -16.89 -13.27 -0.28
C LYS A 186 -16.47 -13.14 -1.74
N TYR A 187 -15.26 -12.65 -2.03
CA TYR A 187 -14.78 -12.55 -3.41
C TYR A 187 -14.62 -13.95 -4.05
N PRO A 188 -14.92 -14.11 -5.35
CA PRO A 188 -14.88 -15.42 -6.02
C PRO A 188 -13.54 -16.16 -5.88
N THR A 189 -12.42 -15.44 -5.88
CA THR A 189 -11.07 -16.03 -5.84
C THR A 189 -10.62 -16.45 -4.44
N LEU A 190 -11.38 -16.05 -3.41
CA LEU A 190 -11.13 -16.29 -1.99
C LEU A 190 -12.18 -17.20 -1.32
N ARG A 191 -13.43 -17.20 -1.80
CA ARG A 191 -14.59 -17.84 -1.15
C ARG A 191 -14.44 -19.32 -0.81
N ASP A 192 -13.86 -20.10 -1.71
CA ASP A 192 -13.73 -21.55 -1.48
C ASP A 192 -12.46 -21.92 -0.71
N LYS A 193 -11.62 -20.93 -0.36
CA LYS A 193 -10.31 -21.13 0.27
C LYS A 193 -10.24 -20.63 1.70
N TYR A 194 -11.07 -19.65 2.05
CA TYR A 194 -10.97 -18.92 3.31
C TYR A 194 -12.33 -18.80 3.99
N ALA A 195 -12.32 -18.94 5.32
CA ALA A 195 -13.47 -18.62 6.16
C ALA A 195 -13.49 -17.13 6.52
N ASP A 196 -14.55 -16.68 7.17
CA ASP A 196 -14.70 -15.32 7.73
C ASP A 196 -13.91 -15.10 9.03
N SER A 197 -13.27 -16.15 9.55
CA SER A 197 -12.51 -16.13 10.80
C SER A 197 -11.32 -17.08 10.72
N VAL A 198 -10.35 -16.88 11.62
CA VAL A 198 -9.13 -17.69 11.69
C VAL A 198 -9.08 -18.41 13.03
N ASP A 199 -8.88 -19.73 12.99
CA ASP A 199 -8.53 -20.52 14.17
C ASP A 199 -7.05 -20.33 14.47
N PHE A 200 -6.76 -19.49 15.47
CA PHE A 200 -5.39 -19.21 15.89
C PHE A 200 -4.67 -20.41 16.51
N SER A 201 -5.33 -21.55 16.75
CA SER A 201 -4.67 -22.75 17.27
C SER A 201 -4.05 -23.64 16.18
N ARG A 202 -4.41 -23.46 14.90
CA ARG A 202 -4.01 -24.36 13.81
C ARG A 202 -3.88 -23.66 12.46
N ASN A 203 -2.76 -23.88 11.77
CA ASN A 203 -2.53 -23.50 10.36
C ASN A 203 -2.83 -22.01 10.05
N VAL A 204 -2.52 -21.11 10.98
CA VAL A 204 -2.91 -19.70 10.90
C VAL A 204 -2.40 -19.04 9.63
N VAL A 205 -1.17 -19.36 9.24
CA VAL A 205 -0.55 -18.79 8.05
C VAL A 205 -1.29 -19.17 6.77
N LYS A 206 -1.89 -20.35 6.70
CA LYS A 206 -2.64 -20.82 5.51
C LYS A 206 -4.08 -20.32 5.49
N ALA A 207 -4.67 -20.06 6.65
CA ALA A 207 -6.06 -19.64 6.79
C ALA A 207 -6.27 -18.11 6.71
N CYS A 208 -5.18 -17.33 6.82
CA CYS A 208 -5.24 -15.87 6.83
C CYS A 208 -5.36 -15.29 5.42
N ILE A 209 -6.35 -14.41 5.20
CA ILE A 209 -6.40 -13.48 4.08
C ILE A 209 -5.52 -12.27 4.42
N HIS A 210 -4.52 -12.00 3.58
CA HIS A 210 -3.62 -10.85 3.70
C HIS A 210 -4.19 -9.59 3.05
N CYS A 211 -3.79 -8.41 3.54
CA CYS A 211 -4.27 -7.11 3.04
C CYS A 211 -4.26 -7.03 1.50
N HIS A 212 -3.13 -7.33 0.85
CA HIS A 212 -3.00 -7.21 -0.60
C HIS A 212 -3.95 -8.15 -1.37
N GLN A 213 -4.34 -9.28 -0.77
CA GLN A 213 -5.27 -10.21 -1.41
C GLN A 213 -6.67 -9.61 -1.57
N ILE A 214 -7.05 -8.63 -0.75
CA ILE A 214 -8.30 -7.87 -0.94
C ILE A 214 -8.24 -7.13 -2.28
N GLY A 215 -7.19 -6.34 -2.50
CA GLY A 215 -6.99 -5.62 -3.76
C GLY A 215 -6.86 -6.56 -4.95
N ASP A 216 -6.14 -7.68 -4.79
CA ASP A 216 -5.97 -8.69 -5.86
C ASP A 216 -7.32 -9.31 -6.24
N ALA A 217 -8.11 -9.72 -5.26
CA ALA A 217 -9.43 -10.30 -5.47
C ALA A 217 -10.41 -9.31 -6.12
N ARG A 218 -10.33 -8.03 -5.76
CA ARG A 218 -11.08 -6.96 -6.42
C ARG A 218 -10.72 -6.83 -7.90
N ARG A 219 -9.43 -6.79 -8.24
CA ARG A 219 -8.97 -6.69 -9.64
C ARG A 219 -9.38 -7.92 -10.44
N GLU A 220 -9.18 -9.11 -9.87
CA GLU A 220 -9.53 -10.38 -10.49
C GLU A 220 -11.05 -10.52 -10.70
N HIS A 221 -11.89 -9.93 -9.84
CA HIS A 221 -13.35 -9.93 -10.03
C HIS A 221 -13.74 -9.37 -11.41
N TYR A 222 -13.21 -8.19 -11.78
CA TYR A 222 -13.46 -7.59 -13.10
C TYR A 222 -12.87 -8.45 -14.24
N ARG A 223 -11.65 -8.97 -14.05
CA ARG A 223 -10.99 -9.79 -15.09
C ARG A 223 -11.74 -11.10 -15.35
N LEU A 224 -12.28 -11.74 -14.32
CA LEU A 224 -13.11 -12.94 -14.44
C LEU A 224 -14.42 -12.69 -15.19
N GLN A 225 -14.91 -11.45 -15.20
CA GLN A 225 -16.06 -11.02 -16.00
C GLN A 225 -15.67 -10.54 -17.40
N ASN A 226 -14.39 -10.68 -17.77
CA ASN A 226 -13.80 -10.19 -19.00
C ASN A 226 -13.95 -8.65 -19.16
N GLU A 227 -13.91 -7.93 -18.05
CA GLU A 227 -13.93 -6.47 -18.01
C GLU A 227 -12.52 -5.90 -17.81
N ALA A 228 -12.37 -4.61 -18.14
CA ALA A 228 -11.18 -3.86 -17.75
C ALA A 228 -11.26 -3.55 -16.25
N ILE A 229 -10.13 -3.61 -15.56
CA ILE A 229 -10.04 -3.16 -14.17
C ILE A 229 -10.31 -1.64 -14.15
N PRO A 230 -11.22 -1.13 -13.30
CA PRO A 230 -11.48 0.30 -13.19
C PRO A 230 -10.24 1.11 -12.82
N GLU A 231 -10.09 2.31 -13.38
CA GLU A 231 -8.90 3.15 -13.17
C GLU A 231 -8.60 3.42 -11.69
N ARG A 232 -9.64 3.61 -10.86
CA ARG A 232 -9.47 3.79 -9.41
C ARG A 232 -8.82 2.59 -8.71
N LEU A 233 -9.16 1.39 -9.17
CA LEU A 233 -8.63 0.14 -8.63
C LEU A 233 -7.26 -0.23 -9.24
N PHE A 234 -6.98 0.28 -10.45
CA PHE A 234 -5.71 0.10 -11.14
C PHE A 234 -4.61 1.00 -10.59
N PHE A 235 -4.94 2.26 -10.30
CA PHE A 235 -4.06 3.25 -9.69
C PHE A 235 -4.56 3.65 -8.30
N PRO A 236 -4.54 2.73 -7.32
CA PRO A 236 -5.19 2.94 -6.03
C PRO A 236 -4.42 3.93 -5.15
N TYR A 237 -5.13 4.72 -4.35
CA TYR A 237 -4.59 5.64 -3.34
C TYR A 237 -3.43 6.53 -3.82
N PRO A 238 -3.68 7.45 -4.78
CA PRO A 238 -2.65 8.30 -5.36
C PRO A 238 -1.93 9.10 -4.28
N HIS A 239 -0.60 9.05 -4.28
CA HIS A 239 0.21 9.79 -3.31
C HIS A 239 0.09 11.31 -3.55
N PRO A 240 0.16 12.18 -2.52
CA PRO A 240 0.20 13.63 -2.72
C PRO A 240 1.32 14.10 -3.66
N LYS A 241 2.42 13.34 -3.73
CA LYS A 241 3.51 13.54 -4.69
C LYS A 241 3.00 13.57 -6.15
N ASN A 242 1.93 12.85 -6.50
CA ASN A 242 1.31 12.91 -7.83
C ASN A 242 0.74 14.30 -8.18
N LEU A 243 0.43 15.11 -7.17
CA LEU A 243 -0.02 16.49 -7.34
C LEU A 243 1.14 17.49 -7.26
N GLY A 244 2.35 17.03 -6.93
CA GLY A 244 3.52 17.84 -6.59
C GLY A 244 3.55 18.33 -5.15
N LEU A 245 2.93 17.60 -4.21
CA LEU A 245 3.01 17.89 -2.78
C LEU A 245 3.89 16.86 -2.07
N VAL A 246 4.87 17.35 -1.31
CA VAL A 246 5.54 16.57 -0.25
C VAL A 246 4.98 17.06 1.08
N LEU A 247 4.51 16.14 1.92
CA LEU A 247 3.91 16.45 3.21
C LEU A 247 4.85 16.02 4.33
N ASP A 248 4.93 16.82 5.40
CA ASP A 248 5.78 16.53 6.56
C ASP A 248 5.26 15.29 7.31
N PRO A 249 6.01 14.17 7.38
CA PRO A 249 5.58 12.94 8.05
C PRO A 249 5.44 13.07 9.58
N LYS A 250 5.90 14.19 10.18
CA LYS A 250 5.84 14.46 11.63
C LYS A 250 4.63 15.30 12.04
N GLN A 251 3.88 15.80 11.06
CA GLN A 251 2.67 16.59 11.30
C GLN A 251 1.45 15.84 10.76
N CYS A 252 0.27 16.47 10.87
CA CYS A 252 -0.88 16.08 10.08
C CYS A 252 -0.62 16.42 8.59
N ALA A 253 -1.64 16.73 7.79
CA ALA A 253 -1.46 17.05 6.37
C ALA A 253 -0.81 18.45 6.13
N THR A 254 0.44 18.65 6.58
CA THR A 254 1.19 19.90 6.42
C THR A 254 2.16 19.80 5.26
N VAL A 255 2.20 20.82 4.41
CA VAL A 255 3.06 20.87 3.22
C VAL A 255 4.50 21.18 3.62
N GLU A 256 5.42 20.29 3.27
CA GLU A 256 6.87 20.49 3.40
C GLU A 256 7.44 21.10 2.12
N GLU A 257 7.09 20.53 0.97
CA GLU A 257 7.58 20.98 -0.35
C GLU A 257 6.44 21.02 -1.37
N VAL A 258 6.54 21.97 -2.30
CA VAL A 258 5.70 22.03 -3.49
C VAL A 258 6.59 21.97 -4.73
N GLN A 259 6.43 20.93 -5.53
CA GLN A 259 7.19 20.77 -6.76
C GLN A 259 6.83 21.90 -7.75
N ALA A 260 7.84 22.54 -8.35
CA ALA A 260 7.66 23.55 -9.38
C ALA A 260 6.85 23.00 -10.57
N ASP A 261 6.04 23.87 -11.20
CA ASP A 261 5.19 23.53 -12.35
C ASP A 261 4.20 22.38 -12.14
N SER A 262 3.94 22.01 -10.88
CA SER A 262 2.98 20.98 -10.52
C SER A 262 1.54 21.50 -10.47
N VAL A 263 0.59 20.55 -10.35
CA VAL A 263 -0.83 20.87 -10.14
C VAL A 263 -1.02 21.62 -8.82
N ALA A 264 -0.27 21.26 -7.78
CA ALA A 264 -0.29 21.93 -6.48
C ALA A 264 0.31 23.35 -6.54
N ALA A 265 1.44 23.54 -7.23
CA ALA A 265 2.03 24.86 -7.42
C ALA A 265 1.06 25.82 -8.12
N ARG A 266 0.40 25.35 -9.19
CA ARG A 266 -0.64 26.13 -9.92
C ARG A 266 -1.86 26.45 -9.05
N ALA A 267 -2.20 25.59 -8.09
CA ALA A 267 -3.27 25.82 -7.14
C ALA A 267 -2.88 26.82 -6.02
N GLY A 268 -1.61 27.19 -5.93
CA GLY A 268 -1.11 28.20 -5.00
C GLY A 268 -0.71 27.66 -3.63
N PHE A 269 -0.46 26.35 -3.49
CA PHE A 269 0.14 25.78 -2.28
C PHE A 269 1.54 26.34 -2.02
N ARG A 270 1.92 26.39 -0.75
CA ARG A 270 3.24 26.82 -0.28
C ARG A 270 3.73 25.90 0.84
N PRO A 271 5.05 25.73 1.01
CA PRO A 271 5.61 25.16 2.23
C PRO A 271 5.04 25.83 3.48
N GLY A 272 4.68 25.03 4.48
CA GLY A 272 4.07 25.47 5.73
C GLY A 272 2.53 25.52 5.73
N ASP A 273 1.86 25.31 4.59
CA ASP A 273 0.40 25.20 4.57
C ASP A 273 -0.06 23.96 5.35
N GLU A 274 -0.94 24.14 6.35
CA GLU A 274 -1.66 23.02 6.97
C GLU A 274 -2.94 22.77 6.16
N ILE A 275 -3.05 21.63 5.49
CA ILE A 275 -4.25 21.24 4.75
C ILE A 275 -5.31 20.75 5.76
N LEU A 276 -6.34 21.57 5.96
CA LEU A 276 -7.41 21.29 6.91
C LEU A 276 -8.44 20.33 6.34
N SER A 277 -8.81 20.53 5.06
CA SER A 277 -9.74 19.66 4.37
C SER A 277 -9.50 19.56 2.87
N LEU A 278 -9.89 18.41 2.31
CA LEU A 278 -9.98 18.14 0.87
C LEU A 278 -11.35 17.57 0.56
N ALA A 279 -12.01 18.05 -0.51
CA ALA A 279 -13.37 17.62 -0.84
C ALA A 279 -14.31 17.69 0.39
N GLU A 280 -14.18 18.78 1.16
CA GLU A 280 -14.92 19.03 2.41
C GLU A 280 -14.64 18.04 3.55
N GLN A 281 -13.75 17.06 3.35
CA GLN A 281 -13.35 16.09 4.36
C GLN A 281 -12.18 16.61 5.20
N PRO A 282 -12.31 16.70 6.53
CA PRO A 282 -11.21 17.09 7.39
C PRO A 282 -10.10 16.04 7.38
N LEU A 283 -8.84 16.44 7.51
CA LEU A 283 -7.69 15.54 7.39
C LEU A 283 -6.97 15.31 8.71
N LEU A 284 -6.71 14.05 9.03
CA LEU A 284 -5.97 13.62 10.22
C LEU A 284 -4.50 13.31 9.90
N SER A 285 -4.20 12.86 8.67
CA SER A 285 -2.85 12.49 8.23
C SER A 285 -2.73 12.45 6.69
N ILE A 286 -1.55 12.10 6.19
CA ILE A 286 -1.29 11.79 4.77
C ILE A 286 -2.20 10.67 4.24
N ALA A 287 -2.51 9.66 5.06
CA ALA A 287 -3.39 8.57 4.65
C ALA A 287 -4.84 9.05 4.38
N ASP A 288 -5.31 10.07 5.10
CA ASP A 288 -6.60 10.71 4.79
C ASP A 288 -6.53 11.50 3.47
N VAL A 289 -5.39 12.13 3.15
CA VAL A 289 -5.21 12.79 1.86
C VAL A 289 -5.34 11.76 0.73
N GLN A 290 -4.64 10.63 0.82
CA GLN A 290 -4.74 9.57 -0.17
C GLN A 290 -6.13 8.96 -0.27
N TRP A 291 -6.83 8.82 0.86
CA TRP A 291 -8.23 8.38 0.88
C TRP A 291 -9.12 9.31 0.06
N VAL A 292 -9.03 10.64 0.28
CA VAL A 292 -9.82 11.61 -0.47
C VAL A 292 -9.44 11.59 -1.96
N LEU A 293 -8.15 11.52 -2.27
CA LEU A 293 -7.66 11.43 -3.65
C LEU A 293 -8.14 10.15 -4.34
N ASP A 294 -8.15 9.01 -3.66
CA ASP A 294 -8.63 7.74 -4.19
C ASP A 294 -10.10 7.82 -4.62
N GLY A 295 -10.92 8.47 -3.78
CA GLY A 295 -12.35 8.72 -4.02
C GLY A 295 -12.65 9.79 -5.08
N PHE A 296 -11.67 10.54 -5.56
CA PHE A 296 -11.87 11.58 -6.57
C PHE A 296 -11.95 11.02 -8.00
N ASP A 297 -12.67 11.70 -8.89
CA ASP A 297 -12.93 11.22 -10.26
C ASP A 297 -11.64 11.14 -11.09
N PRO A 298 -11.30 9.98 -11.69
CA PRO A 298 -10.13 9.86 -12.57
C PRO A 298 -10.20 10.77 -13.81
N ARG A 299 -11.40 11.17 -14.23
CA ARG A 299 -11.62 12.13 -15.32
C ARG A 299 -11.20 13.56 -14.96
N GLY A 300 -10.83 13.80 -13.70
CA GLY A 300 -10.41 15.11 -13.22
C GLY A 300 -11.59 15.95 -12.74
N GLY A 301 -11.31 17.22 -12.46
CA GLY A 301 -12.28 18.16 -11.91
C GLY A 301 -11.66 19.16 -10.95
N LYS A 302 -12.52 19.91 -10.26
CA LYS A 302 -12.12 20.90 -9.25
C LYS A 302 -12.20 20.25 -7.87
N LEU A 303 -11.05 20.05 -7.23
CA LEU A 303 -10.94 19.59 -5.86
C LEU A 303 -10.88 20.80 -4.92
N PRO A 304 -11.92 21.07 -4.11
CA PRO A 304 -11.88 22.15 -3.14
C PRO A 304 -10.96 21.77 -1.97
N VAL A 305 -10.19 22.76 -1.51
CA VAL A 305 -9.20 22.61 -0.44
C VAL A 305 -9.37 23.76 0.54
N VAL A 306 -9.34 23.47 1.83
CA VAL A 306 -9.15 24.50 2.87
C VAL A 306 -7.79 24.29 3.52
N ILE A 307 -6.99 25.35 3.55
CA ILE A 307 -5.68 25.37 4.20
C ILE A 307 -5.66 26.39 5.34
N ARG A 308 -4.70 26.26 6.25
CA ARG A 308 -4.28 27.32 7.15
C ARG A 308 -2.87 27.75 6.78
N ARG A 309 -2.72 29.05 6.49
CA ARG A 309 -1.44 29.69 6.16
C ARG A 309 -1.26 30.90 7.06
N ASP A 310 -0.14 30.95 7.78
CA ASP A 310 0.17 32.03 8.72
C ASP A 310 -0.97 32.28 9.74
N GLY A 311 -1.64 31.21 10.17
CA GLY A 311 -2.77 31.25 11.10
C GLY A 311 -4.13 31.61 10.48
N ILE A 312 -4.19 31.90 9.19
CA ILE A 312 -5.42 32.31 8.48
C ILE A 312 -5.93 31.16 7.61
N GLU A 313 -7.22 30.85 7.71
CA GLU A 313 -7.86 29.86 6.84
C GLU A 313 -8.10 30.44 5.44
N GLN A 314 -7.73 29.68 4.40
CA GLN A 314 -7.84 30.07 3.00
C GLN A 314 -8.43 28.91 2.19
N SER A 315 -9.29 29.24 1.22
CA SER A 315 -9.79 28.26 0.26
C SER A 315 -8.93 28.27 -0.99
N LEU A 316 -8.44 27.09 -1.37
CA LEU A 316 -7.81 26.85 -2.67
C LEU A 316 -8.70 25.93 -3.52
N THR A 317 -8.43 25.87 -4.82
CA THR A 317 -9.05 24.91 -5.72
C THR A 317 -7.99 24.28 -6.58
N VAL A 318 -7.87 22.96 -6.50
CA VAL A 318 -6.94 22.18 -7.32
C VAL A 318 -7.67 21.71 -8.58
N SER A 319 -7.17 22.10 -9.74
CA SER A 319 -7.71 21.66 -11.03
C SER A 319 -6.99 20.41 -11.49
N LEU A 320 -7.63 19.25 -11.33
CA LEU A 320 -7.11 17.95 -11.71
C LEU A 320 -7.46 17.65 -13.18
N PRO A 321 -6.49 17.36 -14.06
CA PRO A 321 -6.76 16.94 -15.44
C PRO A 321 -7.29 15.50 -15.50
N ALA A 322 -7.82 15.08 -16.66
CA ALA A 322 -8.11 13.66 -16.88
C ALA A 322 -6.84 12.80 -16.78
N GLY A 323 -6.94 11.64 -16.14
CA GLY A 323 -5.80 10.74 -15.95
C GLY A 323 -4.78 11.22 -14.91
N TRP A 324 -5.10 12.24 -14.11
CA TRP A 324 -4.19 12.82 -13.10
C TRP A 324 -3.56 11.78 -12.14
N ARG A 325 -4.24 10.65 -11.91
CA ARG A 325 -3.76 9.59 -11.02
C ARG A 325 -2.81 8.59 -11.68
N GLN A 326 -2.72 8.57 -13.01
CA GLN A 326 -1.92 7.60 -13.77
C GLN A 326 -0.40 7.83 -13.63
N GLY A 327 0.02 9.00 -13.12
CA GLY A 327 1.43 9.32 -12.88
C GLY A 327 2.06 8.65 -11.65
N GLY A 328 1.30 7.84 -10.90
CA GLY A 328 1.82 7.14 -9.72
C GLY A 328 2.70 5.93 -10.08
N ASP A 329 3.77 5.71 -9.31
CA ASP A 329 4.58 4.50 -9.46
C ASP A 329 3.84 3.27 -8.92
N LEU A 330 3.63 2.28 -9.80
CA LEU A 330 3.06 0.99 -9.44
C LEU A 330 4.15 -0.03 -9.06
N ASN A 331 5.42 0.19 -9.41
CA ASN A 331 6.45 -0.85 -9.36
C ASN A 331 6.71 -1.42 -7.96
N TRP A 332 6.63 -0.57 -6.93
CA TRP A 332 6.86 -0.97 -5.54
C TRP A 332 5.66 -1.74 -4.93
N ARG A 333 4.48 -1.69 -5.55
CA ARG A 333 3.24 -2.26 -5.03
C ARG A 333 3.19 -3.78 -5.21
N ALA A 334 2.62 -4.48 -4.23
CA ALA A 334 2.45 -5.93 -4.30
C ALA A 334 1.48 -6.33 -5.43
N SER A 335 0.43 -5.54 -5.61
CA SER A 335 -0.59 -5.65 -6.65
C SER A 335 -0.03 -5.75 -8.07
N THR A 336 1.10 -5.08 -8.33
CA THR A 336 1.75 -5.07 -9.65
C THR A 336 2.27 -6.46 -10.03
N TRP A 337 2.53 -7.34 -9.07
CA TRP A 337 2.89 -8.72 -9.39
C TRP A 337 1.75 -9.49 -10.09
N GLY A 338 0.51 -9.27 -9.64
CA GLY A 338 -0.69 -9.79 -10.31
C GLY A 338 -0.92 -9.15 -11.68
N LEU A 339 -0.73 -7.83 -11.80
CA LEU A 339 -0.85 -7.13 -13.09
C LEU A 339 0.19 -7.61 -14.11
N ARG A 340 1.44 -7.82 -13.70
CA ARG A 340 2.50 -8.39 -14.53
C ARG A 340 2.17 -9.81 -14.98
N ARG A 341 1.57 -10.64 -14.12
CA ARG A 341 1.03 -11.96 -14.52
C ARG A 341 0.00 -11.78 -15.64
N MET A 342 -1.02 -10.97 -15.40
CA MET A 342 -2.15 -10.77 -16.33
C MET A 342 -1.70 -10.27 -17.71
N PHE A 343 -0.87 -9.22 -17.75
CA PHE A 343 -0.65 -8.45 -18.96
C PHE A 343 0.74 -8.60 -19.58
N LEU A 344 1.73 -9.03 -18.77
CA LEU A 344 3.13 -9.14 -19.18
C LEU A 344 3.68 -10.55 -19.01
N GLY A 345 2.83 -11.55 -18.72
CA GLY A 345 3.26 -12.94 -18.55
C GLY A 345 4.34 -13.11 -17.48
N GLY A 346 4.36 -12.21 -16.49
CA GLY A 346 5.33 -12.16 -15.39
C GLY A 346 6.63 -11.42 -15.65
N MET A 347 6.75 -10.63 -16.74
CA MET A 347 7.90 -9.72 -16.90
C MET A 347 7.82 -8.56 -15.91
N LYS A 348 8.98 -8.20 -15.33
CA LYS A 348 9.23 -6.91 -14.70
C LYS A 348 10.07 -6.07 -15.65
N LEU A 349 9.59 -4.87 -15.95
CA LEU A 349 10.17 -3.96 -16.93
C LEU A 349 10.76 -2.71 -16.27
N GLU A 350 11.93 -2.31 -16.73
CA GLU A 350 12.58 -1.06 -16.31
C GLU A 350 12.90 -0.19 -17.52
N PRO A 351 12.51 1.10 -17.52
CA PRO A 351 12.91 2.03 -18.56
C PRO A 351 14.43 2.15 -18.65
N LEU A 352 14.97 2.20 -19.87
CA LEU A 352 16.38 2.50 -20.06
C LEU A 352 16.66 3.99 -19.82
N SER A 353 17.74 4.26 -19.09
CA SER A 353 18.29 5.62 -18.98
C SER A 353 18.78 6.13 -20.34
N GLU A 354 18.97 7.44 -20.47
CA GLU A 354 19.53 8.03 -21.70
C GLU A 354 20.90 7.46 -22.04
N GLU A 355 21.74 7.22 -21.03
CA GLU A 355 23.05 6.59 -21.20
C GLU A 355 22.92 5.16 -21.74
N GLN A 356 22.07 4.35 -21.13
CA GLN A 356 21.83 2.98 -21.58
C GLN A 356 21.27 2.92 -23.01
N ARG A 357 20.47 3.90 -23.41
CA ARG A 357 19.99 4.05 -24.80
C ARG A 357 21.14 4.37 -25.75
N ARG A 358 22.01 5.34 -25.41
CA ARG A 358 23.19 5.71 -26.21
C ARG A 358 24.14 4.53 -26.43
N GLU A 359 24.46 3.79 -25.37
CA GLU A 359 25.31 2.59 -25.44
C GLU A 359 24.78 1.53 -26.43
N ARG A 360 23.47 1.52 -26.67
CA ARG A 360 22.77 0.53 -27.49
C ARG A 360 22.32 1.08 -28.84
N ASN A 361 22.73 2.30 -29.19
CA ASN A 361 22.32 3.01 -30.41
C ASN A 361 20.79 3.09 -30.56
N LEU A 362 20.07 3.23 -29.45
CA LEU A 362 18.62 3.40 -29.44
C LEU A 362 18.24 4.90 -29.51
N PRO A 363 17.10 5.25 -30.11
CA PRO A 363 16.58 6.61 -30.05
C PRO A 363 16.42 7.12 -28.61
N GLY A 364 16.65 8.41 -28.41
CA GLY A 364 16.47 9.08 -27.11
C GLY A 364 15.01 9.19 -26.66
N HIS A 365 14.05 8.88 -27.55
CA HIS A 365 12.61 8.91 -27.29
C HIS A 365 11.96 7.58 -27.65
N GLY A 366 10.69 7.40 -27.26
CA GLY A 366 9.93 6.18 -27.49
C GLY A 366 10.27 5.03 -26.54
N MET A 367 9.54 3.93 -26.67
CA MET A 367 9.61 2.76 -25.82
C MET A 367 11.00 2.10 -25.89
N ALA A 368 11.63 1.97 -24.72
CA ALA A 368 12.79 1.10 -24.53
C ALA A 368 12.76 0.63 -23.08
N LEU A 369 12.12 -0.52 -22.86
CA LEU A 369 11.93 -1.11 -21.54
C LEU A 369 12.68 -2.43 -21.45
N ARG A 370 13.68 -2.51 -20.59
CA ARG A 370 14.45 -3.73 -20.37
C ARG A 370 13.65 -4.69 -19.51
N ILE A 371 13.62 -5.97 -19.90
CA ILE A 371 13.18 -7.04 -19.01
C ILE A 371 14.25 -7.23 -17.94
N GLU A 372 13.96 -6.75 -16.73
CA GLU A 372 14.82 -6.96 -15.57
C GLU A 372 14.66 -8.38 -15.02
N HIS A 373 13.42 -8.83 -14.90
CA HIS A 373 13.09 -10.14 -14.35
C HIS A 373 11.92 -10.80 -15.09
N LEU A 374 11.90 -12.13 -15.07
CA LEU A 374 10.83 -12.98 -15.57
C LEU A 374 10.37 -13.89 -14.45
N GLY A 375 9.06 -14.00 -14.24
CA GLY A 375 8.52 -15.03 -13.37
C GLY A 375 8.95 -16.44 -13.82
N GLN A 376 9.18 -17.32 -12.85
CA GLN A 376 9.82 -18.62 -13.10
C GLN A 376 8.84 -19.79 -13.15
N TYR A 377 7.68 -19.66 -12.48
CA TYR A 377 6.75 -20.77 -12.26
C TYR A 377 5.30 -20.39 -12.51
N GLY A 378 4.49 -21.40 -12.84
CA GLY A 378 3.04 -21.29 -12.96
C GLY A 378 2.60 -20.17 -13.92
N PRO A 379 1.48 -19.48 -13.61
CA PRO A 379 0.97 -18.36 -14.42
C PRO A 379 1.95 -17.19 -14.60
N HIS A 380 2.96 -17.05 -13.73
CA HIS A 380 3.96 -16.01 -13.85
C HIS A 380 5.10 -16.36 -14.83
N ALA A 381 5.16 -17.60 -15.35
CA ALA A 381 6.23 -18.03 -16.26
C ALA A 381 5.90 -17.84 -17.74
N VAL A 382 4.73 -17.29 -18.07
CA VAL A 382 4.21 -17.29 -19.45
C VAL A 382 5.12 -16.56 -20.43
N ALA A 383 5.71 -15.43 -20.05
CA ALA A 383 6.67 -14.74 -20.91
C ALA A 383 7.96 -15.56 -21.11
N LYS A 384 8.49 -16.17 -20.05
CA LYS A 384 9.65 -17.07 -20.15
C LYS A 384 9.37 -18.23 -21.09
N GLN A 385 8.19 -18.86 -20.96
CA GLN A 385 7.75 -19.96 -21.82
C GLN A 385 7.54 -19.53 -23.28
N ALA A 386 7.11 -18.29 -23.50
CA ALA A 386 7.01 -17.69 -24.83
C ALA A 386 8.39 -17.39 -25.46
N GLY A 387 9.49 -17.48 -24.69
CA GLY A 387 10.86 -17.32 -25.17
C GLY A 387 11.46 -15.93 -24.96
N PHE A 388 10.83 -15.08 -24.13
CA PHE A 388 11.45 -13.85 -23.62
C PHE A 388 12.56 -14.18 -22.63
N ALA A 389 13.56 -13.29 -22.53
CA ALA A 389 14.73 -13.45 -21.70
C ALA A 389 15.05 -12.16 -20.95
N ALA A 390 15.72 -12.27 -19.80
CA ALA A 390 16.25 -11.11 -19.11
C ALA A 390 17.19 -10.34 -20.04
N ASN A 391 17.16 -9.01 -19.94
CA ASN A 391 17.87 -8.05 -20.79
C ASN A 391 17.35 -7.88 -22.23
N ASP A 392 16.28 -8.57 -22.65
CA ASP A 392 15.55 -8.13 -23.84
C ASP A 392 15.04 -6.71 -23.62
N ILE A 393 14.99 -5.90 -24.68
CA ILE A 393 14.50 -4.52 -24.61
C ILE A 393 13.24 -4.43 -25.43
N LEU A 394 12.09 -4.31 -24.77
CA LEU A 394 10.81 -4.05 -25.42
C LEU A 394 10.87 -2.69 -26.09
N ILE A 395 10.49 -2.65 -27.37
CA ILE A 395 10.47 -1.46 -28.22
C ILE A 395 9.07 -1.21 -28.82
N ALA A 396 8.18 -2.20 -28.78
CA ALA A 396 6.77 -2.02 -29.07
C ALA A 396 5.91 -3.01 -28.27
N PHE A 397 4.75 -2.56 -27.82
CA PHE A 397 3.71 -3.40 -27.23
C PHE A 397 2.39 -3.17 -27.99
N ASP A 398 1.89 -4.21 -28.64
CA ASP A 398 0.67 -4.21 -29.44
C ASP A 398 0.60 -3.05 -30.47
N GLY A 399 1.72 -2.84 -31.18
CA GLY A 399 1.87 -1.78 -32.17
C GLY A 399 2.16 -0.40 -31.58
N ARG A 400 2.07 -0.21 -30.26
CA ARG A 400 2.41 1.05 -29.58
C ARG A 400 3.90 1.12 -29.27
N THR A 401 4.52 2.25 -29.60
CA THR A 401 5.94 2.55 -29.33
C THR A 401 6.12 3.76 -28.43
N ASP A 402 5.02 4.33 -27.93
CA ASP A 402 4.96 5.53 -27.11
C ASP A 402 4.72 5.22 -25.62
N LEU A 403 4.54 3.96 -25.24
CA LEU A 403 4.42 3.54 -23.84
C LEU A 403 5.84 3.39 -23.26
N THR A 404 6.25 4.36 -22.47
CA THR A 404 7.63 4.53 -21.98
C THR A 404 7.86 3.99 -20.57
N THR A 405 6.80 3.58 -19.87
CA THR A 405 6.85 2.98 -18.53
C THR A 405 6.12 1.64 -18.47
N GLU A 406 6.43 0.81 -17.48
CA GLU A 406 5.69 -0.43 -17.22
C GLU A 406 4.19 -0.15 -16.95
N ALA A 407 3.90 0.88 -16.15
CA ALA A 407 2.53 1.27 -15.81
C ALA A 407 1.70 1.64 -17.04
N GLU A 408 2.28 2.35 -18.02
CA GLU A 408 1.61 2.69 -19.28
C GLU A 408 1.29 1.44 -20.11
N ILE A 409 2.18 0.44 -20.16
CA ILE A 409 1.89 -0.83 -20.84
C ILE A 409 0.77 -1.59 -20.13
N LEU A 410 0.88 -1.74 -18.81
CA LEU A 410 -0.12 -2.44 -18.01
C LEU A 410 -1.50 -1.79 -18.18
N TRP A 411 -1.56 -0.45 -18.13
CA TRP A 411 -2.80 0.30 -18.29
C TRP A 411 -3.37 0.21 -19.71
N HIS A 412 -2.51 0.29 -20.74
CA HIS A 412 -2.94 0.09 -22.12
C HIS A 412 -3.52 -1.32 -22.32
N ALA A 413 -2.81 -2.35 -21.87
CA ALA A 413 -3.25 -3.74 -21.98
C ALA A 413 -4.58 -3.99 -21.25
N ASN A 414 -4.76 -3.43 -20.05
CA ASN A 414 -6.00 -3.53 -19.30
C ASN A 414 -7.22 -3.01 -20.08
N ASN A 415 -7.07 -1.89 -20.79
CA ASN A 415 -8.17 -1.26 -21.51
C ASN A 415 -8.38 -1.88 -22.89
N ALA A 416 -7.30 -2.17 -23.62
CA ALA A 416 -7.36 -2.60 -25.01
C ALA A 416 -7.56 -4.11 -25.17
N LEU A 417 -7.15 -4.92 -24.19
CA LEU A 417 -7.10 -6.37 -24.32
C LEU A 417 -7.98 -7.08 -23.28
N ARG A 418 -8.45 -8.26 -23.67
CA ARG A 418 -9.32 -9.15 -22.91
C ARG A 418 -8.67 -10.50 -22.69
N SER A 419 -9.24 -11.29 -21.80
CA SER A 419 -8.70 -12.60 -21.47
C SER A 419 -8.67 -13.50 -22.71
N GLY A 420 -7.54 -14.15 -22.96
CA GLY A 420 -7.32 -14.97 -24.15
C GLY A 420 -6.85 -14.22 -25.39
N ASP A 421 -6.90 -12.88 -25.40
CA ASP A 421 -6.24 -12.07 -26.43
C ASP A 421 -4.73 -12.29 -26.41
N LYS A 422 -4.05 -11.89 -27.49
CA LYS A 422 -2.60 -12.00 -27.60
C LYS A 422 -1.98 -10.65 -27.96
N ALA A 423 -1.24 -10.06 -27.03
CA ALA A 423 -0.45 -8.87 -27.30
C ALA A 423 0.74 -9.23 -28.21
N THR A 424 0.97 -8.42 -29.24
CA THR A 424 2.16 -8.56 -30.09
C THR A 424 3.29 -7.69 -29.53
N ILE A 425 4.38 -8.29 -29.07
CA ILE A 425 5.50 -7.60 -28.45
C ILE A 425 6.70 -7.66 -29.37
N SER A 426 7.27 -6.51 -29.72
CA SER A 426 8.55 -6.42 -30.42
C SER A 426 9.65 -6.01 -29.45
N TYR A 427 10.79 -6.70 -29.51
CA TYR A 427 11.90 -6.48 -28.61
C TYR A 427 13.24 -6.64 -29.33
N LEU A 428 14.27 -5.98 -28.80
CA LEU A 428 15.64 -6.12 -29.24
C LEU A 428 16.34 -7.20 -28.43
N ARG A 429 16.99 -8.14 -29.11
CA ARG A 429 17.90 -9.13 -28.52
C ARG A 429 19.15 -9.23 -29.38
N ASN A 430 20.32 -9.01 -28.78
CA ASN A 430 21.62 -9.07 -29.46
C ASN A 430 21.64 -8.23 -30.78
N GLY A 431 21.05 -7.04 -30.75
CA GLY A 431 20.99 -6.13 -31.90
C GLY A 431 19.95 -6.49 -32.97
N LYS A 432 19.17 -7.58 -32.79
CA LYS A 432 18.12 -7.99 -33.73
C LYS A 432 16.74 -7.72 -33.14
N ILE A 433 15.83 -7.24 -33.97
CA ILE A 433 14.42 -7.09 -33.60
C ILE A 433 13.75 -8.46 -33.78
N GLU A 434 13.13 -8.94 -32.71
CA GLU A 434 12.27 -10.10 -32.70
C GLU A 434 10.85 -9.69 -32.31
N THR A 435 9.86 -10.47 -32.74
CA THR A 435 8.46 -10.25 -32.39
C THR A 435 7.84 -11.55 -31.90
N ARG A 436 7.08 -11.47 -30.80
CA ARG A 436 6.38 -12.61 -30.21
C ARG A 436 4.98 -12.22 -29.76
N LYS A 437 4.08 -13.20 -29.77
CA LYS A 437 2.74 -13.05 -29.21
C LYS A 437 2.72 -13.56 -27.77
N LEU A 438 2.16 -12.77 -26.88
CA LEU A 438 2.00 -13.10 -25.47
C LEU A 438 0.50 -13.16 -25.12
N PRO A 439 -0.01 -14.26 -24.57
CA PRO A 439 -1.41 -14.34 -24.18
C PRO A 439 -1.70 -13.48 -22.94
N ILE A 440 -2.83 -12.79 -22.97
CA ILE A 440 -3.37 -12.04 -21.84
C ILE A 440 -4.13 -13.01 -20.92
N GLN A 441 -3.78 -12.98 -19.64
CA GLN A 441 -4.33 -13.87 -18.63
C GLN A 441 -5.44 -13.17 -17.83
N ASN A 442 -6.22 -13.98 -17.10
CA ASN A 442 -7.11 -13.51 -16.04
C ASN A 442 -6.34 -13.08 -14.80
#